data_AF-A0A8H4W3U4-F1
#
_entry.id   AF-A0A8H4W3U4-F1
#
_cell.length_a   1.000
_cell.length_b   1.000
_cell.length_c   1.000
_cell.angle_alpha   90.00
_cell.angle_beta   90.00
_cell.angle_gamma   90.00
#
_symmetry.space_group_name_H-M   'P 1'
#
loop_
_entity.id
_entity.type
_entity.pdbx_description
1 polymer ?
#
loop_
_entity_poly.entity_id
_entity_poly.type
_entity_poly.pdbx_seq_one_letter_code
_entity_poly.pdbx_strand_id
1 'polypeptide(L)'
;MSEKQAFWSTNWVEINIDVEALDKVVKSKTTVVDMIEKLGPEFVTHTKKVYINLIFTTPTPKVTAGKLTSNTTIDITSTTAFRHIRAVVAKVQTLASIKTLEVILRVPKWSAAPVTMQQLQYVLPFYPLDFTNWEVKWMNGNMSIPRELPAFAMENLNKEWIKIDDELEPWRKK
;
A
#
# COMPACT_ATOMS: atom_id res chain seq x y z
N MET A 1 -29.01 -5.41 -14.64
CA MET A 1 -27.86 -5.03 -13.78
C MET A 1 -28.42 -4.69 -12.42
N SER A 2 -27.94 -5.30 -11.33
CA SER A 2 -28.44 -4.98 -9.98
C SER A 2 -27.93 -3.61 -9.52
N GLU A 3 -28.64 -2.97 -8.58
CA GLU A 3 -28.22 -1.69 -8.00
C GLU A 3 -26.82 -1.78 -7.36
N LYS A 4 -26.55 -2.85 -6.63
CA LYS A 4 -25.21 -3.13 -6.06
C LYS A 4 -24.14 -3.28 -7.12
N GLN A 5 -24.43 -3.98 -8.22
CA GLN A 5 -23.49 -4.11 -9.34
C GLN A 5 -23.18 -2.75 -9.98
N ALA A 6 -24.21 -1.93 -10.21
CA ALA A 6 -24.05 -0.59 -10.77
C ALA A 6 -23.21 0.31 -9.85
N PHE A 7 -23.44 0.23 -8.54
CA PHE A 7 -22.67 0.96 -7.53
C PHE A 7 -21.18 0.63 -7.59
N TRP A 8 -20.80 -0.64 -7.46
CA TRP A 8 -19.38 -1.05 -7.44
C TRP A 8 -18.66 -0.86 -8.77
N SER A 9 -19.40 -0.95 -9.89
CA SER A 9 -18.83 -0.74 -11.22
C SER A 9 -18.51 0.71 -11.54
N THR A 10 -19.12 1.66 -10.83
CA THR A 10 -19.04 3.10 -11.11
C THR A 10 -18.18 3.84 -10.10
N ASN A 11 -18.25 3.43 -8.82
CA ASN A 11 -17.54 4.08 -7.74
C ASN A 11 -16.11 3.54 -7.59
N TRP A 12 -15.27 4.30 -6.88
CA TRP A 12 -13.98 3.83 -6.43
C TRP A 12 -14.04 3.41 -4.96
N VAL A 13 -13.06 2.61 -4.57
CA VAL A 13 -12.90 2.12 -3.20
C VAL A 13 -11.63 2.71 -2.64
N GLU A 14 -11.71 3.33 -1.47
CA GLU A 14 -10.54 3.79 -0.72
C GLU A 14 -10.31 2.91 0.49
N ILE A 15 -9.10 2.36 0.58
CA ILE A 15 -8.65 1.59 1.74
C ILE A 15 -7.61 2.43 2.46
N ASN A 16 -7.93 2.88 3.67
CA ASN A 16 -7.07 3.72 4.47
C ASN A 16 -6.39 2.87 5.55
N ILE A 17 -5.06 2.81 5.51
CA ILE A 17 -4.25 2.02 6.42
C ILE A 17 -3.33 2.97 7.18
N ASP A 18 -3.61 3.21 8.46
CA ASP A 18 -2.70 3.91 9.36
C ASP A 18 -1.60 2.94 9.81
N VAL A 19 -0.40 3.15 9.28
CA VAL A 19 0.74 2.24 9.47
C VAL A 19 1.21 2.27 10.93
N GLU A 20 1.23 3.45 11.54
CA GLU A 20 1.73 3.65 12.90
C GLU A 20 0.71 3.23 13.95
N ALA A 21 -0.59 3.34 13.66
CA ALA A 21 -1.63 2.81 14.52
C ALA A 21 -1.57 1.27 14.58
N LEU A 22 -1.31 0.59 13.45
CA LEU A 22 -1.27 -0.88 13.42
C LEU A 22 -0.18 -1.48 14.31
N ASP A 23 0.97 -0.84 14.41
CA ASP A 23 2.04 -1.28 15.31
C ASP A 23 1.76 -0.97 16.79
N LYS A 24 0.82 -0.05 17.08
CA LYS A 24 0.37 0.32 18.44
C LYS A 24 -0.88 -0.44 18.89
N VAL A 25 -1.61 -1.09 17.98
CA VAL A 25 -2.91 -1.69 18.27
C VAL A 25 -2.76 -3.05 18.95
N VAL A 26 -3.17 -3.09 20.21
CA VAL A 26 -3.52 -4.31 20.94
C VAL A 26 -4.92 -4.74 20.49
N LYS A 27 -5.01 -5.73 19.59
CA LYS A 27 -6.23 -6.48 19.19
C LYS A 27 -7.47 -5.61 18.88
N SER A 28 -7.53 -5.03 17.68
CA SER A 28 -8.83 -4.61 17.11
C SER A 28 -9.72 -5.83 16.86
N LYS A 29 -11.02 -5.73 17.18
CA LYS A 29 -12.03 -6.78 16.90
C LYS A 29 -12.47 -6.83 15.43
N THR A 30 -12.14 -5.83 14.63
CA THR A 30 -12.50 -5.79 13.20
C THR A 30 -11.38 -5.14 12.41
N THR A 31 -10.85 -5.87 11.45
CA THR A 31 -9.75 -5.49 10.58
C THR A 31 -10.27 -5.02 9.22
N VAL A 32 -9.42 -4.36 8.42
CA VAL A 32 -9.74 -4.01 7.02
C VAL A 32 -10.11 -5.26 6.21
N VAL A 33 -9.42 -6.38 6.47
CA VAL A 33 -9.70 -7.67 5.85
C VAL A 33 -11.12 -8.14 6.18
N ASP A 34 -11.52 -8.08 7.45
CA ASP A 34 -12.88 -8.46 7.88
C ASP A 34 -13.95 -7.57 7.25
N MET A 35 -13.64 -6.29 7.01
CA MET A 35 -14.55 -5.37 6.32
C MET A 35 -14.70 -5.75 4.85
N ILE A 36 -13.61 -6.02 4.14
CA ILE A 36 -13.63 -6.45 2.73
C ILE A 36 -14.48 -7.72 2.57
N GLU A 37 -14.33 -8.69 3.46
CA GLU A 37 -15.11 -9.94 3.42
C GLU A 37 -16.61 -9.70 3.60
N LYS A 38 -17.00 -8.71 4.40
CA LYS A 38 -18.41 -8.35 4.62
C LYS A 38 -19.07 -7.61 3.45
N LEU A 39 -18.30 -7.07 2.50
CA LEU A 39 -18.85 -6.34 1.35
C LEU A 39 -19.53 -7.27 0.31
N GLY A 40 -19.27 -8.58 0.40
CA GLY A 40 -19.97 -9.60 -0.38
C GLY A 40 -19.41 -9.80 -1.80
N PRO A 41 -19.97 -10.77 -2.56
CA PRO A 41 -19.43 -11.17 -3.85
C PRO A 41 -19.56 -10.09 -4.94
N GLU A 42 -20.56 -9.20 -4.85
CA GLU A 42 -20.72 -8.11 -5.80
C GLU A 42 -19.53 -7.13 -5.75
N PHE A 43 -18.96 -6.90 -4.55
CA PHE A 43 -17.75 -6.10 -4.40
C PHE A 43 -16.58 -6.73 -5.14
N VAL A 44 -16.35 -8.02 -4.93
CA VAL A 44 -15.25 -8.78 -5.56
C VAL A 44 -15.38 -8.79 -7.09
N THR A 45 -16.60 -8.94 -7.58
CA THR A 45 -16.89 -9.11 -9.00
C THR A 45 -16.95 -7.79 -9.77
N HIS A 46 -17.25 -6.67 -9.12
CA HIS A 46 -17.57 -5.42 -9.83
C HIS A 46 -16.68 -4.24 -9.49
N THR A 47 -15.86 -4.32 -8.43
CA THR A 47 -14.91 -3.24 -8.10
C THR A 47 -13.85 -3.12 -9.18
N LYS A 48 -13.75 -1.93 -9.78
CA LYS A 48 -12.79 -1.64 -10.86
C LYS A 48 -11.64 -0.74 -10.44
N LYS A 49 -11.87 0.15 -9.46
CA LYS A 49 -10.91 1.19 -9.04
C LYS A 49 -10.70 1.12 -7.54
N VAL A 50 -9.46 0.88 -7.13
CA VAL A 50 -9.06 0.83 -5.72
C VAL A 50 -7.91 1.81 -5.48
N TYR A 51 -8.02 2.61 -4.44
CA TYR A 51 -6.95 3.45 -3.93
C TYR A 51 -6.58 2.99 -2.53
N ILE A 52 -5.32 2.64 -2.31
CA ILE A 52 -4.82 2.21 -1.01
C ILE A 52 -3.95 3.33 -0.46
N ASN A 53 -4.42 3.98 0.59
CA ASN A 53 -3.70 5.03 1.27
C ASN A 53 -2.91 4.43 2.44
N LEU A 54 -1.58 4.42 2.34
CA LEU A 54 -0.70 4.10 3.46
C LEU A 54 -0.38 5.40 4.20
N ILE A 55 -0.95 5.57 5.38
CA ILE A 55 -0.93 6.81 6.15
C ILE A 55 0.17 6.73 7.19
N PHE A 56 1.11 7.68 7.11
CA PHE A 56 2.16 7.91 8.08
C PHE A 56 1.86 9.20 8.84
N THR A 57 1.85 9.15 10.16
CA THR A 57 1.47 10.30 11.01
C THR A 57 2.68 11.01 11.61
N THR A 58 3.82 10.32 11.66
CA THR A 58 5.08 10.86 12.17
C THR A 58 5.82 11.62 11.06
N PRO A 59 6.17 12.91 11.28
CA PRO A 59 6.96 13.66 10.32
C PRO A 59 8.31 12.98 10.09
N THR A 60 8.69 12.83 8.82
CA THR A 60 10.01 12.31 8.48
C THR A 60 11.04 13.42 8.56
N PRO A 61 12.26 13.13 9.09
CA PRO A 61 13.35 14.09 9.01
C PRO A 61 13.63 14.41 7.54
N LYS A 62 14.05 15.66 7.24
CA LYS A 62 14.40 16.08 5.88
C LYS A 62 15.49 15.16 5.32
N VAL A 63 15.10 14.23 4.45
CA VAL A 63 16.05 13.45 3.65
C VAL A 63 16.57 14.38 2.56
N THR A 64 17.83 14.78 2.64
CA THR A 64 18.47 15.59 1.60
C THR A 64 18.58 14.73 0.35
N ALA A 65 18.11 15.24 -0.79
CA ALA A 65 18.20 14.55 -2.08
C ALA A 65 19.66 14.09 -2.31
N GLY A 66 19.87 12.78 -2.39
CA GLY A 66 21.21 12.17 -2.56
C GLY A 66 21.73 11.39 -1.34
N LYS A 67 21.15 11.54 -0.15
CA LYS A 67 21.38 10.63 0.98
C LYS A 67 20.04 10.14 1.47
N LEU A 68 19.56 9.04 0.90
CA LEU A 68 18.74 8.11 1.67
C LEU A 68 19.62 7.67 2.83
N THR A 69 19.49 8.36 3.97
CA THR A 69 20.18 7.96 5.18
C THR A 69 19.77 6.53 5.42
N SER A 70 20.75 5.63 5.34
CA SER A 70 20.68 4.24 5.75
C SER A 70 20.30 4.21 7.24
N ASN A 71 19.05 4.53 7.54
CA ASN A 71 18.54 4.54 8.89
C ASN A 71 18.11 3.12 9.18
N THR A 72 19.12 2.27 9.37
CA THR A 72 19.02 0.89 9.85
C THR A 72 18.14 0.01 8.97
N THR A 73 18.64 -1.17 8.63
CA THR A 73 17.84 -2.25 8.06
C THR A 73 16.84 -2.71 9.13
N ILE A 74 15.81 -1.92 9.39
CA ILE A 74 14.68 -2.36 10.19
C ILE A 74 14.04 -3.42 9.31
N ASP A 75 14.00 -4.65 9.81
CA ASP A 75 13.24 -5.71 9.18
C ASP A 75 11.75 -5.36 9.28
N ILE A 76 11.30 -4.53 8.34
CA ILE A 76 9.90 -4.12 8.23
C ILE A 76 9.00 -5.32 7.98
N THR A 77 9.52 -6.43 7.43
CA THR A 77 8.73 -7.64 7.17
C THR A 77 8.22 -8.30 8.47
N SER A 78 8.94 -8.09 9.57
CA SER A 78 8.55 -8.55 10.90
C SER A 78 7.43 -7.73 11.54
N THR A 79 7.18 -6.50 11.07
CA THR A 79 6.21 -5.57 11.68
C THR A 79 4.77 -6.03 11.51
N THR A 80 3.91 -5.68 12.47
CA THR A 80 2.47 -5.97 12.40
C THR A 80 1.84 -5.24 11.22
N ALA A 81 2.24 -3.99 10.99
CA ALA A 81 1.76 -3.21 9.87
C ALA A 81 2.04 -3.88 8.51
N PHE A 82 3.27 -4.38 8.29
CA PHE A 82 3.61 -5.04 7.02
C PHE A 82 2.82 -6.32 6.80
N ARG A 83 2.65 -7.15 7.84
CA ARG A 83 1.81 -8.36 7.78
C ARG A 83 0.36 -8.03 7.49
N HIS A 84 -0.17 -6.96 8.07
CA HIS A 84 -1.54 -6.51 7.82
C HIS A 84 -1.71 -6.02 6.39
N ILE A 85 -0.79 -5.18 5.90
CA ILE A 85 -0.79 -4.72 4.50
C ILE A 85 -0.74 -5.91 3.56
N ARG A 86 0.14 -6.90 3.80
CA ARG A 86 0.20 -8.15 3.02
C ARG A 86 -1.15 -8.88 2.99
N ALA A 87 -1.85 -8.97 4.12
CA ALA A 87 -3.17 -9.59 4.17
C ALA A 87 -4.22 -8.80 3.36
N VAL A 88 -4.17 -7.47 3.39
CA VAL A 88 -5.01 -6.62 2.54
C VAL A 88 -4.69 -6.84 1.06
N VAL A 89 -3.41 -6.87 0.69
CA VAL A 89 -3.00 -7.12 -0.71
C VAL A 89 -3.52 -8.48 -1.19
N ALA A 90 -3.41 -9.53 -0.37
CA ALA A 90 -3.95 -10.83 -0.71
C ALA A 90 -5.46 -10.80 -0.98
N LYS A 91 -6.23 -9.94 -0.30
CA LYS A 91 -7.66 -9.75 -0.58
C LYS A 91 -7.88 -8.93 -1.86
N VAL A 92 -7.08 -7.90 -2.10
CA VAL A 92 -7.14 -7.09 -3.33
C VAL A 92 -6.83 -7.95 -4.56
N GLN A 93 -5.89 -8.90 -4.45
CA GLN A 93 -5.57 -9.86 -5.51
C GLN A 93 -6.80 -10.69 -5.96
N THR A 94 -7.77 -10.91 -5.07
CA THR A 94 -9.00 -11.66 -5.42
C THR A 94 -10.02 -10.86 -6.22
N LEU A 95 -9.82 -9.54 -6.40
CA LEU A 95 -10.75 -8.67 -7.12
C LEU A 95 -10.66 -8.90 -8.62
N ALA A 96 -11.55 -9.73 -9.15
CA ALA A 96 -11.51 -10.20 -10.54
C ALA A 96 -11.68 -9.09 -11.59
N SER A 97 -12.33 -7.98 -11.24
CA SER A 97 -12.64 -6.89 -12.17
C SER A 97 -11.76 -5.65 -12.01
N ILE A 98 -10.73 -5.70 -11.16
CA ILE A 98 -9.88 -4.54 -10.93
C ILE A 98 -9.19 -4.10 -12.23
N LYS A 99 -9.21 -2.79 -12.48
CA LYS A 99 -8.59 -2.14 -13.66
C LYS A 99 -7.57 -1.09 -13.26
N THR A 100 -7.73 -0.51 -12.08
CA THR A 100 -6.85 0.52 -11.54
C THR A 100 -6.61 0.25 -10.06
N LEU A 101 -5.34 0.16 -9.69
CA LEU A 101 -4.91 0.21 -8.29
C LEU A 101 -3.88 1.31 -8.14
N GLU A 102 -4.11 2.25 -7.23
CA GLU A 102 -3.08 3.21 -6.84
C GLU A 102 -2.73 3.04 -5.36
N VAL A 103 -1.44 2.88 -5.07
CA VAL A 103 -0.90 2.89 -3.72
C VAL A 103 -0.38 4.29 -3.42
N ILE A 104 -1.03 4.99 -2.51
CA ILE A 104 -0.72 6.39 -2.17
C ILE A 104 -0.06 6.44 -0.80
N LEU A 105 1.20 6.82 -0.77
CA LEU A 105 1.95 7.08 0.46
C LEU A 105 1.60 8.48 0.98
N ARG A 106 0.89 8.55 2.10
CA ARG A 106 0.44 9.82 2.71
C ARG A 106 1.32 10.18 3.89
N VAL A 107 1.98 11.32 3.79
CA VAL A 107 2.87 11.84 4.85
C VAL A 107 2.32 13.16 5.44
N PRO A 108 2.78 13.58 6.63
CA PRO A 108 2.30 14.80 7.26
C PRO A 108 2.60 16.06 6.44
N LYS A 109 1.82 17.12 6.66
CA LYS A 109 1.84 18.42 5.94
C LYS A 109 3.24 19.00 5.69
N TRP A 110 4.14 18.88 6.67
CA TRP A 110 5.47 19.52 6.65
C TRP A 110 6.60 18.62 6.14
N SER A 111 6.26 17.44 5.61
CA SER A 111 7.25 16.52 5.06
C SER A 111 7.80 17.08 3.74
N ALA A 112 9.10 17.35 3.72
CA ALA A 112 9.79 17.96 2.57
C ALA A 112 10.28 16.93 1.54
N ALA A 113 10.43 15.67 1.95
CA ALA A 113 10.83 14.56 1.08
C ALA A 113 9.62 13.65 0.84
N PRO A 114 9.55 12.99 -0.34
CA PRO A 114 8.41 12.18 -0.74
C PRO A 114 8.00 11.16 0.32
N VAL A 115 8.98 10.41 0.82
CA VAL A 115 8.89 9.35 1.85
C VAL A 115 10.31 8.88 2.19
N THR A 116 10.50 8.24 3.35
CA THR A 116 11.76 7.56 3.71
C THR A 116 11.86 6.17 3.10
N MET A 117 13.05 5.56 3.07
CA MET A 117 13.21 4.17 2.59
C MET A 117 12.34 3.19 3.37
N GLN A 118 12.29 3.33 4.68
CA GLN A 118 11.48 2.48 5.55
C GLN A 118 9.99 2.57 5.17
N GLN A 119 9.49 3.77 4.90
CA GLN A 119 8.10 3.97 4.46
C GLN A 119 7.84 3.38 3.07
N LEU A 120 8.80 3.50 2.15
CA LEU A 120 8.73 2.90 0.82
C LEU A 120 8.62 1.38 0.87
N GLN A 121 9.33 0.72 1.78
CA GLN A 121 9.32 -0.74 1.87
C GLN A 121 7.93 -1.33 2.21
N TYR A 122 6.99 -0.55 2.78
CA TYR A 122 5.59 -1.00 2.95
C TYR A 122 4.84 -1.19 1.62
N VAL A 123 5.42 -0.78 0.49
CA VAL A 123 4.90 -1.01 -0.87
C VAL A 123 5.32 -2.38 -1.42
N LEU A 124 6.33 -3.03 -0.84
CA LEU A 124 6.81 -4.33 -1.33
C LEU A 124 5.74 -5.42 -1.44
N PRO A 125 4.74 -5.52 -0.54
CA PRO A 125 3.68 -6.52 -0.67
C PRO A 125 2.86 -6.42 -1.96
N PHE A 126 2.90 -5.29 -2.68
CA PHE A 126 2.16 -5.07 -3.92
C PHE A 126 2.88 -5.59 -5.18
N TYR A 127 4.19 -5.87 -5.11
CA TYR A 127 4.97 -6.37 -6.25
C TYR A 127 4.46 -7.69 -6.84
N PRO A 128 4.02 -8.67 -6.03
CA PRO A 128 3.49 -9.94 -6.54
C PRO A 128 2.10 -9.87 -7.18
N LEU A 129 1.46 -8.70 -7.26
CA LEU A 129 0.12 -8.61 -7.85
C LEU A 129 0.18 -8.99 -9.34
N ASP A 130 -0.61 -9.99 -9.72
CA ASP A 130 -0.58 -10.54 -11.09
C ASP A 130 -1.07 -9.56 -12.16
N PHE A 131 -1.78 -8.50 -11.77
CA PHE A 131 -2.27 -7.49 -12.70
C PHE A 131 -1.26 -6.34 -12.83
N THR A 132 -0.95 -5.97 -14.06
CA THR A 132 0.17 -5.08 -14.42
C THR A 132 -0.08 -3.58 -14.21
N ASN A 133 -1.30 -3.17 -13.86
CA ASN A 133 -1.71 -1.75 -13.83
C ASN A 133 -1.89 -1.22 -12.39
N TRP A 134 -0.87 -1.38 -11.56
CA TRP A 134 -0.82 -0.66 -10.30
C TRP A 134 0.31 0.38 -10.28
N GLU A 135 0.04 1.53 -9.68
CA GLU A 135 0.99 2.64 -9.57
C GLU A 135 1.21 2.98 -8.10
N VAL A 136 2.41 3.48 -7.79
CA VAL A 136 2.71 4.06 -6.48
C VAL A 136 2.92 5.56 -6.60
N LYS A 137 2.21 6.29 -5.75
CA LYS A 137 2.22 7.75 -5.67
C LYS A 137 2.47 8.18 -4.23
N TRP A 138 2.77 9.45 -4.02
CA TRP A 138 2.90 10.04 -2.71
C TRP A 138 2.20 11.38 -2.63
N MET A 139 1.80 11.77 -1.42
CA MET A 139 1.34 13.13 -1.14
C MET A 139 1.60 13.51 0.31
N ASN A 140 1.81 14.80 0.54
CA ASN A 140 1.76 15.38 1.87
C ASN A 140 0.44 16.13 2.10
N GLY A 141 0.16 16.53 3.34
CA GLY A 141 -1.04 17.28 3.71
C GLY A 141 -1.18 18.69 3.08
N ASN A 142 -0.19 19.16 2.31
CA ASN A 142 -0.28 20.40 1.53
C ASN A 142 -0.68 20.17 0.06
N MET A 143 -0.65 18.92 -0.40
CA MET A 143 -0.92 18.58 -1.80
C MET A 143 -2.40 18.31 -2.02
N SER A 144 -2.94 18.83 -3.12
CA SER A 144 -4.31 18.55 -3.57
C SER A 144 -4.42 17.25 -4.37
N ILE A 145 -3.31 16.78 -4.96
CA ILE A 145 -3.25 15.56 -5.76
C ILE A 145 -1.98 14.76 -5.42
N PRO A 146 -2.05 13.40 -5.44
CA PRO A 146 -0.87 12.56 -5.40
C PRO A 146 0.06 12.81 -6.59
N ARG A 147 1.37 12.67 -6.36
CA ARG A 147 2.40 12.76 -7.39
C ARG A 147 3.19 11.47 -7.47
N GLU A 148 3.80 11.24 -8.62
CA GLU A 148 4.72 10.13 -8.81
C GLU A 148 5.90 10.22 -7.84
N LEU A 149 6.39 9.05 -7.44
CA LEU A 149 7.65 8.94 -6.72
C LEU A 149 8.81 9.31 -7.65
N PRO A 150 9.86 9.99 -7.15
CA PRO A 150 11.08 10.21 -7.91
C PRO A 150 11.69 8.89 -8.39
N ALA A 151 12.33 8.89 -9.57
CA ALA A 151 12.91 7.69 -10.17
C ALA A 151 13.87 6.93 -9.24
N PHE A 152 14.70 7.64 -8.46
CA PHE A 152 15.61 7.02 -7.51
C PHE A 152 14.88 6.25 -6.39
N ALA A 153 13.67 6.68 -5.99
CA ALA A 153 12.89 5.98 -4.96
C ALA A 153 12.35 4.66 -5.51
N MET A 154 11.86 4.67 -6.76
CA MET A 154 11.43 3.47 -7.46
C MET A 154 12.58 2.49 -7.70
N GLU A 155 13.74 2.98 -8.13
CA GLU A 155 14.92 2.14 -8.35
C GLU A 155 15.36 1.42 -7.06
N ASN A 156 15.32 2.12 -5.92
CA ASN A 156 15.65 1.48 -4.65
C ASN A 156 14.58 0.48 -4.21
N LEU A 157 13.30 0.77 -4.39
CA LEU A 157 12.23 -0.17 -4.07
C LEU A 157 12.36 -1.46 -4.90
N ASN A 158 12.72 -1.35 -6.19
CA ASN A 158 13.03 -2.50 -7.04
C ASN A 158 14.23 -3.31 -6.51
N LYS A 159 15.28 -2.65 -6.03
CA LYS A 159 16.45 -3.34 -5.42
C LYS A 159 16.06 -4.07 -4.13
N GLU A 160 15.25 -3.46 -3.29
CA GLU A 160 14.75 -4.10 -2.06
C GLU A 160 13.82 -5.28 -2.38
N TRP A 161 12.98 -5.15 -3.41
CA TRP A 161 12.16 -6.26 -3.90
C TRP A 161 13.01 -7.45 -4.33
N ILE A 162 14.05 -7.25 -5.14
CA ILE A 162 14.94 -8.34 -5.60
C ILE A 162 15.55 -9.09 -4.41
N LYS A 163 15.96 -8.40 -3.34
CA LYS A 163 16.51 -9.04 -2.14
C LYS A 163 15.51 -9.94 -1.42
N ILE A 164 14.23 -9.56 -1.44
CA ILE A 164 13.17 -10.24 -0.70
C ILE A 164 12.45 -11.27 -1.60
N ASP A 165 12.45 -11.11 -2.93
CA ASP A 165 11.89 -12.06 -3.90
C ASP A 165 12.57 -13.43 -3.77
N ASP A 166 13.89 -13.45 -3.58
CA ASP A 166 14.67 -14.68 -3.32
C ASP A 166 14.26 -15.36 -1.99
N GLU A 167 13.84 -14.59 -0.98
CA GLU A 167 13.34 -15.11 0.30
C GLU A 167 11.85 -15.51 0.23
N LEU A 168 11.12 -15.00 -0.77
CA LEU A 168 9.68 -15.24 -0.97
C LEU A 168 9.36 -16.31 -2.02
N GLU A 169 10.36 -16.94 -2.66
CA GLU A 169 10.26 -18.11 -3.56
C GLU A 169 9.25 -19.19 -3.11
N PRO A 170 9.14 -19.57 -1.82
CA PRO A 170 8.16 -20.56 -1.36
C PRO A 170 6.69 -20.17 -1.59
N TRP A 171 6.41 -18.89 -1.86
CA TRP A 171 5.05 -18.34 -1.93
C TRP A 171 4.54 -18.13 -3.36
N ARG A 172 5.37 -18.28 -4.40
CA ARG A 172 4.94 -18.31 -5.82
C ARG A 172 4.33 -19.64 -6.25
N LYS A 173 4.50 -20.71 -5.47
CA LYS A 173 4.10 -22.09 -5.82
C LYS A 173 2.83 -22.58 -5.11
N LYS A 174 1.87 -21.70 -4.82
CA LYS A 174 0.55 -22.11 -4.32
C LYS A 174 -0.56 -21.68 -5.26
#